data_AF-A0A353CXL9-F1
#
_entry.id   AF-A0A353CXL9-F1
#
_cell.length_a   1.000
_cell.length_b   1.000
_cell.length_c   1.000
_cell.angle_alpha   90.00
_cell.angle_beta   90.00
_cell.angle_gamma   90.00
#
_symmetry.space_group_name_H-M   'P 1'
#
loop_
_entity.id
_entity.type
_entity.pdbx_description
1 polymer ?
#
loop_
_entity_poly.entity_id
_entity_poly.type
_entity_poly.pdbx_seq_one_letter_code
_entity_poly.pdbx_strand_id
1 'polypeptide(L)'
;MTFMVGFGPLLVLIASFMNKKAYWRLKRFDYVCGALSLFGLTLWLVTGEGNLAIAFAILADGLAALPTVYKSYIAPQTENWLLYFLAVLSAGITLLTIDKWTFAYWSFPAYILIICIIITALVKFELGKKVSIKIAT
;
A
#
# COMPACT_ATOMS: atom_id res chain seq x y z
N MET A 1 -4.43 -0.97 13.64
CA MET A 1 -3.82 -0.74 12.30
C MET A 1 -4.88 -0.44 11.24
N THR A 2 -5.91 -1.28 11.09
CA THR A 2 -6.98 -1.16 10.08
C THR A 2 -7.69 0.20 10.05
N PHE A 3 -8.08 0.77 11.21
CA PHE A 3 -8.69 2.10 11.25
C PHE A 3 -7.79 3.18 10.65
N MET A 4 -6.52 3.23 11.06
CA MET A 4 -5.58 4.26 10.61
C MET A 4 -5.24 4.14 9.11
N VAL A 5 -5.21 2.91 8.60
CA VAL A 5 -5.01 2.63 7.15
C VAL A 5 -6.16 3.20 6.32
N GLY A 6 -7.41 3.17 6.80
CA GLY A 6 -8.54 3.81 6.13
C GLY A 6 -8.65 5.32 6.40
N PHE A 7 -8.30 5.75 7.61
CA PHE A 7 -8.43 7.13 8.05
C PHE A 7 -7.42 8.07 7.37
N GLY A 8 -6.18 7.61 7.13
CA GLY A 8 -5.17 8.40 6.42
C GLY A 8 -5.60 8.86 5.03
N PRO A 9 -5.99 7.94 4.11
CA PRO A 9 -6.52 8.28 2.79
C PRO A 9 -7.76 9.17 2.85
N LEU A 10 -8.64 8.97 3.84
CA LEU A 10 -9.81 9.82 4.04
C LEU A 10 -9.42 11.28 4.33
N LEU A 11 -8.45 11.51 5.22
CA LEU A 11 -7.93 12.86 5.48
C LEU A 11 -7.29 13.48 4.24
N VAL A 12 -6.53 12.70 3.46
CA VAL A 12 -5.93 13.17 2.21
C VAL A 12 -7.01 13.57 1.20
N LEU A 13 -8.10 12.80 1.11
CA LEU A 13 -9.23 13.11 0.25
C LEU A 13 -9.90 14.44 0.66
N ILE A 14 -10.18 14.63 1.95
CA ILE A 14 -10.76 15.88 2.47
C ILE A 14 -9.82 17.06 2.16
N ALA A 15 -8.53 16.90 2.45
CA ALA A 15 -7.52 17.94 2.19
C ALA A 15 -7.41 18.28 0.70
N SER A 16 -7.58 17.29 -0.19
CA SER A 16 -7.59 17.49 -1.64
C SER A 16 -8.73 18.39 -2.10
N PHE A 17 -9.93 18.27 -1.52
CA PHE A 17 -11.06 19.15 -1.84
C PHE A 17 -10.88 20.58 -1.32
N MET A 18 -10.14 20.78 -0.23
CA MET A 18 -9.86 22.10 0.32
C MET A 18 -8.75 22.84 -0.46
N ASN A 19 -7.88 22.12 -1.17
CA ASN A 19 -6.75 22.71 -1.89
C ASN A 19 -7.09 22.98 -3.37
N LYS A 20 -7.26 24.25 -3.73
CA LYS A 20 -7.50 24.68 -5.13
C LYS A 20 -6.39 24.33 -6.13
N LYS A 21 -5.18 23.99 -5.65
CA LYS A 21 -4.06 23.55 -6.49
C LYS A 21 -3.92 22.02 -6.55
N ALA A 22 -4.86 21.26 -6.00
CA ALA A 22 -4.82 19.81 -6.02
C ALA A 22 -4.79 19.28 -7.46
N TYR A 23 -3.89 18.33 -7.71
CA TYR A 23 -3.72 17.70 -9.02
C TYR A 23 -4.75 16.57 -9.18
N TRP A 24 -5.84 16.84 -9.89
CA TRP A 24 -6.96 15.91 -10.06
C TRP A 24 -6.86 15.00 -11.31
N ARG A 25 -5.68 14.86 -11.94
CA ARG A 25 -5.55 13.96 -13.09
C ARG A 25 -5.34 12.52 -12.65
N LEU A 26 -6.43 11.76 -12.61
CA LEU A 26 -6.38 10.30 -12.48
C LEU A 26 -5.84 9.68 -13.78
N LYS A 27 -4.85 8.80 -13.65
CA LYS A 27 -4.36 7.96 -14.74
C LYS A 27 -5.26 6.74 -14.89
N ARG A 28 -5.19 6.06 -16.04
CA ARG A 28 -5.94 4.82 -16.31
C ARG A 28 -5.74 3.75 -15.22
N PHE A 29 -4.56 3.71 -14.62
CA PHE A 29 -4.24 2.79 -13.52
C PHE A 29 -5.06 3.06 -12.25
N ASP A 30 -5.28 4.34 -11.92
CA ASP A 30 -6.07 4.74 -10.74
C ASP A 30 -7.53 4.30 -10.90
N TYR A 31 -8.06 4.32 -12.12
CA TYR A 31 -9.40 3.79 -12.43
C TYR A 31 -9.49 2.26 -12.27
N VAL A 32 -8.44 1.52 -12.60
CA VAL A 32 -8.40 0.05 -12.40
C VAL A 32 -8.41 -0.27 -10.92
N CYS A 33 -7.60 0.42 -10.11
CA CYS A 33 -7.62 0.26 -8.66
C CYS A 33 -8.98 0.61 -8.05
N GLY A 34 -9.60 1.70 -8.52
CA GLY A 34 -10.96 2.09 -8.12
C GLY A 34 -12.01 1.04 -8.49
N ALA A 35 -11.95 0.50 -9.71
CA ALA A 35 -12.86 -0.56 -10.16
C ALA A 35 -12.71 -1.85 -9.35
N LEU A 36 -11.47 -2.27 -9.06
CA LEU A 36 -11.19 -3.44 -8.22
C LEU A 36 -11.69 -3.26 -6.78
N SER A 37 -11.53 -2.07 -6.22
CA SER A 37 -12.06 -1.75 -4.88
C SER A 37 -13.58 -1.83 -4.86
N LEU A 38 -14.26 -1.25 -5.85
CA LEU A 38 -15.72 -1.33 -5.98
C LEU A 38 -16.18 -2.78 -6.16
N PHE A 39 -15.46 -3.56 -6.98
CA PHE A 39 -15.77 -4.96 -7.20
C PHE A 39 -15.66 -5.79 -5.92
N GLY A 40 -14.58 -5.60 -5.15
CA GLY A 40 -14.40 -6.23 -3.84
C GLY A 40 -15.53 -5.89 -2.85
N LEU A 41 -15.98 -4.63 -2.84
CA LEU A 41 -17.12 -4.19 -2.02
C LEU A 41 -18.43 -4.85 -2.47
N THR A 42 -18.71 -4.88 -3.77
CA THR A 42 -19.92 -5.52 -4.29
C THR A 42 -19.94 -7.02 -4.02
N LEU A 43 -18.79 -7.70 -4.15
CA LEU A 43 -18.68 -9.12 -3.84
C LEU A 43 -18.95 -9.37 -2.35
N TRP A 44 -18.39 -8.55 -1.46
CA TRP A 44 -18.65 -8.68 -0.03
C TRP A 44 -20.13 -8.54 0.32
N LEU A 45 -20.82 -7.55 -0.27
CA LEU A 45 -22.25 -7.33 -0.05
C LEU A 45 -23.11 -8.50 -0.54
N VAL A 46 -22.68 -9.21 -1.58
CA VAL A 46 -23.41 -10.35 -2.17
C VAL A 46 -23.10 -11.66 -1.44
N THR A 47 -21.83 -11.92 -1.09
CA THR A 47 -21.42 -13.20 -0.50
C THR A 47 -21.55 -13.23 1.02
N GLY A 48 -21.51 -12.08 1.69
CA GLY A 48 -21.41 -12.00 3.14
C GLY A 48 -20.09 -12.55 3.71
N GLU A 49 -19.17 -13.01 2.86
CA GLU A 49 -17.91 -13.60 3.28
C GLU A 49 -16.80 -12.52 3.27
N GLY A 50 -16.37 -12.12 4.46
CA GLY A 50 -15.35 -11.08 4.62
C GLY A 50 -13.98 -11.43 4.04
N ASN A 51 -13.64 -12.71 3.90
CA ASN A 51 -12.31 -13.13 3.42
C ASN A 51 -12.09 -12.75 1.96
N LEU A 52 -13.10 -12.92 1.10
CA LEU A 52 -13.02 -12.51 -0.30
C LEU A 52 -12.84 -11.00 -0.42
N ALA A 53 -13.57 -10.23 0.39
CA ALA A 53 -13.43 -8.77 0.45
C ALA A 53 -11.99 -8.36 0.76
N ILE A 54 -11.37 -9.02 1.75
CA ILE A 54 -9.99 -8.76 2.17
C ILE A 54 -9.00 -9.18 1.09
N ALA A 55 -9.22 -10.30 0.41
CA ALA A 55 -8.37 -10.72 -0.71
C ALA A 55 -8.37 -9.70 -1.85
N PHE A 56 -9.55 -9.20 -2.25
CA PHE A 56 -9.66 -8.15 -3.26
C PHE A 56 -9.06 -6.82 -2.78
N ALA A 57 -9.19 -6.48 -1.49
CA ALA A 57 -8.56 -5.30 -0.92
C ALA A 57 -7.02 -5.39 -0.98
N ILE A 58 -6.45 -6.55 -0.63
CA ILE A 58 -5.00 -6.80 -0.74
C ILE A 58 -4.54 -6.69 -2.20
N LEU A 59 -5.31 -7.25 -3.15
CA LEU A 59 -4.99 -7.16 -4.58
C LEU A 59 -5.04 -5.70 -5.09
N ALA A 60 -6.07 -4.95 -4.71
CA ALA A 60 -6.21 -3.55 -5.10
C ALA A 60 -5.06 -2.69 -4.52
N ASP A 61 -4.71 -2.92 -3.24
CA ASP A 61 -3.59 -2.23 -2.60
C ASP A 61 -2.25 -2.63 -3.23
N GLY A 62 -2.06 -3.92 -3.53
CA GLY A 62 -0.86 -4.43 -4.20
C GLY A 62 -0.62 -3.79 -5.56
N LEU A 63 -1.69 -3.62 -6.35
CA LEU A 63 -1.61 -2.85 -7.60
C LEU A 63 -1.29 -1.39 -7.32
N ALA A 64 -1.98 -0.74 -6.37
CA ALA A 64 -1.70 0.64 -5.99
C ALA A 64 -0.26 0.85 -5.47
N ALA A 65 0.38 -0.18 -4.90
CA ALA A 65 1.76 -0.15 -4.44
C ALA A 65 2.79 -0.26 -5.57
N LEU A 66 2.44 -0.82 -6.75
CA LEU A 66 3.35 -0.95 -7.90
C LEU A 66 4.02 0.36 -8.33
N PRO A 67 3.30 1.49 -8.54
CA PRO A 67 3.94 2.76 -8.89
C PRO A 67 4.89 3.25 -7.79
N THR A 68 4.58 2.98 -6.52
CA THR A 68 5.45 3.31 -5.39
C THR A 68 6.72 2.47 -5.43
N VAL A 69 6.62 1.15 -5.61
CA VAL A 69 7.79 0.26 -5.75
C VAL A 69 8.67 0.68 -6.93
N TYR A 70 8.07 0.99 -8.08
CA TYR A 70 8.78 1.48 -9.26
C TYR A 70 9.48 2.82 -9.01
N LYS A 71 8.79 3.76 -8.34
CA LYS A 71 9.36 5.07 -7.97
C LYS A 71 10.48 4.92 -6.95
N SER A 72 10.33 4.06 -5.95
CA SER A 72 11.37 3.74 -4.96
C SER A 72 12.60 3.11 -5.61
N TYR A 73 12.43 2.39 -6.72
CA TYR A 73 13.55 1.87 -7.50
C TYR A 73 14.27 3.01 -8.27
N ILE A 74 13.55 3.81 -9.06
CA ILE A 74 14.17 4.83 -9.93
C ILE A 74 14.69 6.05 -9.15
N ALA A 75 13.91 6.55 -8.21
CA ALA A 75 14.17 7.77 -7.47
C ALA A 75 14.03 7.55 -5.94
N PRO A 76 14.84 6.66 -5.34
CA PRO A 76 14.75 6.30 -3.91
C PRO A 76 14.85 7.53 -2.99
N GLN A 77 15.63 8.55 -3.37
CA GLN A 77 15.85 9.78 -2.59
C GLN A 77 14.58 10.64 -2.40
N THR A 78 13.54 10.42 -3.21
CA THR A 78 12.27 11.17 -3.12
C THR A 78 11.30 10.59 -2.08
N GLU A 79 11.64 9.43 -1.52
CA GLU A 79 10.83 8.70 -0.54
C GLU A 79 11.55 8.63 0.80
N ASN A 80 10.82 8.75 1.91
CA ASN A 80 11.41 8.68 3.24
C ASN A 80 11.36 7.24 3.78
N TRP A 81 12.51 6.58 3.88
CA TRP A 81 12.62 5.20 4.38
C TRP A 81 12.08 5.01 5.80
N LEU A 82 12.13 6.04 6.65
CA LEU A 82 11.69 5.96 8.04
C LEU A 82 10.18 5.71 8.13
N LEU A 83 9.39 6.31 7.23
CA LEU A 83 7.93 6.11 7.18
C LEU A 83 7.60 4.63 6.92
N TYR A 84 8.25 4.03 5.92
CA TYR A 84 8.03 2.63 5.57
C TYR A 84 8.56 1.69 6.65
N PHE A 85 9.70 2.01 7.28
CA PHE A 85 10.24 1.22 8.38
C PHE A 85 9.33 1.23 9.62
N LEU A 86 8.77 2.39 9.98
CA LEU A 86 7.77 2.48 11.05
C LEU A 86 6.52 1.68 10.74
N ALA A 87 6.10 1.63 9.47
CA ALA A 87 4.99 0.76 9.04
C ALA A 87 5.33 -0.73 9.20
N VAL A 88 6.58 -1.15 8.92
CA VAL A 88 7.05 -2.53 9.19
C VAL A 88 6.96 -2.86 10.68
N LEU A 89 7.45 -1.97 11.56
CA LEU A 89 7.36 -2.17 13.01
C LEU A 89 5.90 -2.25 13.48
N SER A 90 5.04 -1.35 13.00
CA SER A 90 3.62 -1.36 13.34
C SER A 90 2.91 -2.64 12.89
N ALA A 91 3.17 -3.09 11.66
CA ALA A 91 2.62 -4.34 11.13
C ALA A 91 3.15 -5.56 11.89
N GLY A 92 4.43 -5.57 12.25
CA GLY A 92 5.05 -6.65 13.02
C GLY A 92 4.45 -6.78 14.42
N ILE A 93 4.30 -5.66 15.14
CA ILE A 93 3.62 -5.63 16.45
C ILE A 93 2.16 -6.07 16.31
N THR A 94 1.49 -5.64 15.24
CA THR A 94 0.10 -6.04 14.97
C THR A 94 -0.02 -7.55 14.81
N LEU A 95 0.86 -8.20 14.04
CA LEU A 95 0.87 -9.65 13.88
C LEU A 95 1.13 -10.40 15.19
N LEU A 96 2.01 -9.87 16.05
CA LEU A 96 2.30 -10.46 17.36
C LEU A 96 1.13 -10.33 18.35
N THR A 97 0.22 -9.38 18.12
CA THR A 97 -0.96 -9.15 18.98
C THR A 97 -2.17 -10.01 18.55
N ILE A 98 -2.05 -10.79 17.47
CA ILE A 98 -3.16 -11.60 16.97
C ILE A 98 -3.33 -12.84 17.85
N ASP A 99 -4.40 -12.86 18.65
CA ASP A 99 -4.80 -14.04 19.41
C ASP A 99 -5.46 -15.12 18.52
N LYS A 100 -6.20 -14.69 17.49
CA LYS A 100 -6.94 -15.57 16.57
C LYS A 100 -6.35 -15.53 15.16
N TRP A 101 -5.64 -16.59 14.80
CA TRP A 101 -5.03 -16.77 13.48
C TRP A 101 -6.06 -17.16 12.41
N THR A 102 -7.00 -16.26 12.12
CA THR A 102 -7.91 -16.40 10.98
C THR A 102 -7.44 -15.51 9.84
N PHE A 103 -7.76 -15.90 8.60
CA PHE A 103 -7.37 -15.16 7.40
C PHE A 103 -7.67 -13.66 7.53
N ALA A 104 -8.84 -13.30 8.05
CA ALA A 104 -9.24 -11.90 8.21
C ALA A 104 -8.31 -11.04 9.09
N TYR A 105 -7.62 -11.62 10.07
CA TYR A 105 -6.78 -10.87 11.01
C TYR A 105 -5.33 -10.76 10.57
N TRP A 106 -4.74 -11.83 10.02
CA TRP A 106 -3.30 -11.84 9.71
C TRP A 106 -2.98 -11.41 8.28
N SER A 107 -3.87 -11.66 7.32
CA SER A 107 -3.54 -11.51 5.88
C SER A 107 -3.19 -10.07 5.49
N PHE A 108 -3.97 -9.09 5.93
CA PHE A 108 -3.72 -7.69 5.62
C PHE A 108 -2.46 -7.13 6.31
N PRO A 109 -2.25 -7.31 7.65
CA PRO A 109 -0.99 -6.91 8.29
C PRO A 109 0.24 -7.60 7.72
N ALA A 110 0.16 -8.90 7.38
CA ALA A 110 1.26 -9.63 6.75
C ALA A 110 1.61 -9.07 5.38
N TYR A 111 0.61 -8.77 4.55
CA TYR A 111 0.81 -8.10 3.28
C TYR A 111 1.52 -6.74 3.45
N ILE A 112 1.02 -5.87 4.35
CA ILE A 112 1.63 -4.56 4.61
C ILE A 112 3.09 -4.71 5.09
N LEU A 113 3.36 -5.69 5.95
CA LEU A 113 4.72 -5.97 6.41
C LEU A 113 5.65 -6.30 5.24
N ILE A 114 5.23 -7.21 4.34
CA ILE A 114 6.04 -7.63 3.19
C ILE A 114 6.31 -6.45 2.25
N ILE A 115 5.26 -5.72 1.84
CA ILE A 115 5.42 -4.61 0.87
C ILE A 115 6.25 -3.47 1.47
N CYS A 116 6.06 -3.12 2.74
CA CYS A 116 6.84 -2.09 3.39
C CYS A 116 8.30 -2.50 3.62
N ILE A 117 8.60 -3.78 3.86
CA ILE A 117 9.99 -4.28 3.89
C ILE A 117 10.64 -4.08 2.51
N ILE A 118 9.95 -4.47 1.44
CA ILE A 118 10.45 -4.32 0.06
C ILE A 118 10.74 -2.85 -0.23
N ILE A 119 9.79 -1.95 0.03
CA ILE A 119 9.97 -0.52 -0.22
C ILE A 119 11.08 0.06 0.65
N THR A 120 11.13 -0.29 1.95
CA THR A 120 12.19 0.16 2.85
C THR A 120 13.57 -0.27 2.36
N ALA A 121 13.70 -1.51 1.89
CA ALA A 121 14.96 -2.01 1.32
C ALA A 121 15.33 -1.27 0.03
N LEU A 122 14.37 -1.06 -0.89
CA LEU A 122 14.60 -0.32 -2.14
C LEU A 122 15.07 1.11 -1.89
N VAL A 123 14.42 1.82 -0.96
CA VAL A 123 14.74 3.20 -0.61
C VAL A 123 16.07 3.28 0.15
N LYS A 124 16.26 2.47 1.21
CA LYS A 124 17.45 2.55 2.07
C LYS A 124 18.74 2.11 1.37
N PHE A 125 18.68 1.08 0.53
CA PHE A 125 19.86 0.58 -0.17
C PHE A 125 20.11 1.24 -1.53
N GLU A 126 19.22 2.17 -1.94
CA GLU A 126 19.25 2.87 -3.22
C GLU A 126 19.46 1.91 -4.41
N LEU A 127 18.76 0.77 -4.38
CA LEU A 127 19.04 -0.36 -5.27
C LEU A 127 18.94 -0.01 -6.76
N GLY A 128 17.99 0.83 -7.16
CA GLY A 128 17.88 1.22 -8.58
C GLY A 128 18.96 2.18 -9.06
N LYS A 129 19.54 3.03 -8.18
CA LYS A 129 20.74 3.79 -8.54
C LYS A 129 21.96 2.87 -8.70
N LYS A 130 22.15 1.92 -7.77
CA LYS A 130 23.27 0.98 -7.83
C LYS A 130 23.22 0.09 -9.07
N VAL A 131 22.03 -0.36 -9.47
CA VAL A 131 21.85 -1.15 -10.70
C VAL A 131 22.04 -0.27 -11.95
N SER A 132 21.51 0.96 -11.97
CA SER A 132 21.72 1.88 -13.10
C SER A 132 23.20 2.24 -13.30
N ILE A 133 23.98 2.40 -12.22
CA ILE A 133 25.43 2.65 -12.29
C ILE A 133 26.18 1.41 -12.83
N LYS A 134 25.72 0.20 -12.47
CA LYS A 134 26.35 -1.06 -12.89
C LYS A 134 26.07 -1.42 -14.36
N ILE A 135 25.00 -0.90 -14.94
CA ILE A 135 24.66 -1.08 -16.37
C ILE A 135 25.42 -0.06 -17.25
N ALA A 136 25.81 1.08 -16.68
CA ALA A 136 26.54 2.14 -17.37
C ALA A 136 28.07 1.99 -17.34
N THR A 137 28.59 0.99 -16.63
CA THR A 137 30.02 0.63 -16.59
C THR A 137 30.25 -0.62 -17.44
#